data_AF-A0A0U1QUU9-F1
#
_entry.id   AF-A0A0U1QUU9-F1
#
_cell.length_a   1.000
_cell.length_b   1.000
_cell.length_c   1.000
_cell.angle_alpha   90.00
_cell.angle_beta   90.00
_cell.angle_gamma   90.00
#
_symmetry.space_group_name_H-M   'P 1'
#
loop_
_entity.id
_entity.type
_entity.pdbx_description
1 polymer ?
#
loop_
_entity_poly.entity_id
_entity_poly.type
_entity_poly.pdbx_seq_one_letter_code
_entity_poly.pdbx_strand_id
1 'polypeptide(L)'
;MSNMTQQTRTQQARETMKRVYRYQAANQTRSVIRRSGKTRFIKDTDWERGVFWSCVAAAWLATDDAEYLEGVMNYTLHTGFRPGPNLRFADDLICCQAYLDVWPQIAVPEALEPTIKAVSAMVDEPKPGREDWWWCDSLFMAPATFAALSQRTGDARYLAYMDTAFWDAVDYLRDPDSGLFYRDHRYIPDGNGTELREENGEKVFWSRGIGWVLAAIPRLLARMPEDYTGRQRYLDLFTDLADNVIRYQQADGLWRTSLLDPQRFPAPESSATALFCYGLSWGINQGILAPETYLPVVEKAWDALQGCIHDNGMMGWVQLPAFNPRDVKFEHNMDYGAGAYLLAASEMLRLA
;
A
#
# COMPACT_ATOMS: atom_id res chain seq x y z
N MET A 1 16.88 25.64 2.38
CA MET A 1 17.28 25.19 3.74
C MET A 1 18.79 24.97 3.74
N SER A 2 19.50 25.07 4.87
CA SER A 2 20.97 24.86 4.86
C SER A 2 21.30 23.37 4.67
N ASN A 3 22.37 23.04 3.93
CA ASN A 3 22.81 21.65 3.68
C ASN A 3 22.99 20.84 4.98
N MET A 4 23.40 21.50 6.06
CA MET A 4 23.60 20.86 7.37
C MET A 4 22.27 20.44 8.02
N THR A 5 21.22 21.27 7.90
CA THR A 5 19.87 20.95 8.39
C THR A 5 19.23 19.80 7.63
N GLN A 6 19.44 19.73 6.31
CA GLN A 6 18.96 18.63 5.47
C GLN A 6 19.59 17.29 5.89
N GLN A 7 20.91 17.26 6.05
CA GLN A 7 21.65 16.06 6.47
C GLN A 7 21.17 15.54 7.83
N THR A 8 20.90 16.43 8.79
CA THR A 8 20.35 16.04 10.09
C THR A 8 18.94 15.44 9.96
N ARG A 9 18.07 16.00 9.13
CA ARG A 9 16.71 15.45 8.89
C ARG A 9 16.77 14.07 8.23
N THR A 10 17.60 13.90 7.20
CA THR A 10 17.78 12.60 6.53
C THR A 10 18.30 11.54 7.50
N GLN A 11 19.27 11.89 8.35
CA GLN A 11 19.80 10.96 9.36
C GLN A 11 18.72 10.55 10.37
N GLN A 12 17.95 11.51 10.90
CA GLN A 12 16.86 11.24 11.83
C GLN A 12 15.77 10.37 11.19
N ALA A 13 15.45 10.60 9.91
CA ALA A 13 14.51 9.79 9.16
C ALA A 13 15.01 8.33 9.04
N ARG A 14 16.29 8.11 8.72
CA ARG A 14 16.89 6.75 8.66
C ARG A 14 16.81 6.03 10.01
N GLU A 15 17.17 6.72 11.09
CA GLU A 15 17.15 6.15 12.43
C GLU A 15 15.73 5.79 12.88
N THR A 16 14.77 6.67 12.61
CA THR A 16 13.36 6.44 12.95
C THR A 16 12.76 5.32 12.11
N MET A 17 13.04 5.30 10.80
CA MET A 17 12.66 4.20 9.90
C MET A 17 13.16 2.86 10.42
N LYS A 18 14.42 2.79 10.85
CA LYS A 18 15.00 1.57 11.41
C LYS A 18 14.34 1.17 12.73
N ARG A 19 14.04 2.14 13.61
CA ARG A 19 13.36 1.91 14.89
C ARG A 19 11.96 1.32 14.67
N VAL A 20 11.19 1.83 13.70
CA VAL A 20 9.87 1.31 13.35
C VAL A 20 9.94 -0.12 12.81
N TYR A 21 10.89 -0.39 11.90
CA TYR A 21 11.11 -1.74 11.39
C TYR A 21 11.45 -2.73 12.52
N ARG A 22 12.44 -2.41 13.35
CA ARG A 22 12.91 -3.28 14.44
C ARG A 22 11.79 -3.59 15.43
N TYR A 23 10.98 -2.58 15.77
CA TYR A 23 9.81 -2.79 16.61
C TYR A 23 8.85 -3.80 15.97
N GLN A 24 8.43 -3.57 14.73
CA GLN A 24 7.40 -4.39 14.10
C GLN A 24 7.89 -5.82 13.81
N ALA A 25 9.14 -5.97 13.38
CA ALA A 25 9.75 -7.28 13.14
C ALA A 25 9.79 -8.12 14.42
N ALA A 26 10.07 -7.51 15.58
CA ALA A 26 10.07 -8.17 16.88
C ALA A 26 8.66 -8.36 17.48
N ASN A 27 7.70 -7.49 17.15
CA ASN A 27 6.36 -7.43 17.74
C ASN A 27 5.25 -7.70 16.72
N GLN A 28 5.46 -8.71 15.88
CA GLN A 28 4.51 -9.17 14.89
C GLN A 28 3.11 -9.44 15.48
N THR A 29 2.09 -8.84 14.88
CA THR A 29 0.70 -9.02 15.31
C THR A 29 0.29 -10.48 15.16
N ARG A 30 -0.14 -11.12 16.25
CA ARG A 30 -0.48 -12.56 16.25
C ARG A 30 -1.94 -12.84 15.92
N SER A 31 -2.83 -11.92 16.25
CA SER A 31 -4.26 -12.09 16.03
C SER A 31 -5.02 -10.77 16.04
N VAL A 32 -6.20 -10.77 15.44
CA VAL A 32 -7.16 -9.65 15.47
C VAL A 32 -8.54 -10.14 15.90
N ILE A 33 -9.30 -9.25 16.53
CA ILE A 33 -10.71 -9.51 16.86
C ILE A 33 -11.58 -9.08 15.67
N ARG A 34 -12.32 -10.02 15.10
CA ARG A 34 -13.29 -9.74 14.03
C ARG A 34 -14.49 -9.00 14.61
N ARG A 35 -15.28 -8.34 13.74
CA ARG A 35 -16.57 -7.74 14.11
C ARG A 35 -17.52 -8.72 14.82
N SER A 36 -17.43 -10.02 14.52
CA SER A 36 -18.20 -11.07 15.20
C SER A 36 -17.76 -11.36 16.64
N GLY A 37 -16.73 -10.66 17.15
CA GLY A 37 -16.10 -10.92 18.45
C GLY A 37 -15.12 -12.10 18.44
N LYS A 38 -15.01 -12.84 17.32
CA LYS A 38 -14.11 -14.00 17.21
C LYS A 38 -12.67 -13.57 16.92
N THR A 39 -11.71 -14.21 17.59
CA THR A 39 -10.29 -14.08 17.30
C THR A 39 -9.94 -14.76 15.98
N ARG A 40 -9.21 -14.06 15.11
CA ARG A 40 -8.52 -14.62 13.93
C ARG A 40 -7.02 -14.53 14.19
N PHE A 41 -6.34 -15.67 14.14
CA PHE A 41 -4.88 -15.69 14.11
C PHE A 41 -4.37 -15.30 12.72
N ILE A 42 -3.32 -14.48 12.69
CA ILE A 42 -2.67 -14.02 11.47
C ILE A 42 -1.60 -15.03 11.10
N LYS A 43 -1.66 -15.55 9.88
CA LYS A 43 -0.61 -16.41 9.31
C LYS A 43 0.45 -15.56 8.62
N ASP A 44 1.63 -16.14 8.42
CA ASP A 44 2.71 -15.39 7.78
C ASP A 44 2.43 -15.02 6.31
N THR A 45 1.56 -15.76 5.65
CA THR A 45 1.13 -15.49 4.27
C THR A 45 -0.13 -14.62 4.18
N ASP A 46 -0.72 -14.22 5.31
CA ASP A 46 -1.86 -13.31 5.30
C ASP A 46 -1.42 -11.88 4.92
N TRP A 47 -2.33 -11.10 4.33
CA TRP A 47 -2.01 -9.81 3.74
C TRP A 47 -1.37 -8.82 4.71
N GLU A 48 -1.74 -8.83 5.99
CA GLU A 48 -1.17 -7.91 6.97
C GLU A 48 0.36 -8.07 7.05
N ARG A 49 0.81 -9.32 7.05
CA ARG A 49 2.23 -9.70 7.10
C ARG A 49 2.90 -9.53 5.75
N GLY A 50 2.21 -9.92 4.67
CA GLY A 50 2.71 -9.77 3.30
C GLY A 50 2.97 -8.31 2.93
N VAL A 51 2.07 -7.39 3.29
CA VAL A 51 2.29 -5.94 3.11
C VAL A 51 3.55 -5.51 3.82
N PHE A 52 3.70 -5.81 5.12
CA PHE A 52 4.87 -5.41 5.90
C PHE A 52 6.17 -5.85 5.22
N TRP A 53 6.30 -7.13 4.88
CA TRP A 53 7.54 -7.63 4.28
C TRP A 53 7.77 -7.16 2.84
N SER A 54 6.71 -6.91 2.06
CA SER A 54 6.84 -6.27 0.74
C SER A 54 7.32 -4.81 0.84
N CYS A 55 7.06 -4.15 1.97
CA CYS A 55 7.55 -2.81 2.26
C CYS A 55 8.99 -2.85 2.82
N VAL A 56 9.35 -3.87 3.60
CA VAL A 56 10.74 -4.12 4.03
C VAL A 56 11.63 -4.41 2.82
N ALA A 57 11.15 -5.16 1.83
CA ALA A 57 11.86 -5.35 0.56
C ALA A 57 12.13 -4.01 -0.15
N ALA A 58 11.10 -3.15 -0.24
CA ALA A 58 11.25 -1.81 -0.80
C ALA A 58 12.22 -0.92 0.01
N ALA A 59 12.19 -1.03 1.34
CA ALA A 59 13.13 -0.35 2.22
C ALA A 59 14.57 -0.78 1.97
N TRP A 60 14.83 -2.09 1.81
CA TRP A 60 16.13 -2.61 1.41
C TRP A 60 16.56 -2.04 0.05
N LEU A 61 15.72 -2.15 -0.99
CA LEU A 61 16.02 -1.62 -2.32
C LEU A 61 16.31 -0.12 -2.32
N ALA A 62 15.71 0.64 -1.40
CA ALA A 62 15.91 2.08 -1.28
C ALA A 62 17.17 2.48 -0.50
N THR A 63 17.72 1.59 0.33
CA THR A 63 18.76 1.94 1.31
C THR A 63 20.02 1.09 1.24
N ASP A 64 19.97 -0.06 0.57
CA ASP A 64 21.00 -1.11 0.55
C ASP A 64 21.39 -1.61 1.95
N ASP A 65 20.46 -1.51 2.90
CA ASP A 65 20.74 -1.89 4.29
C ASP A 65 20.49 -3.38 4.53
N ALA A 66 21.55 -4.07 4.96
CA ALA A 66 21.58 -5.52 5.13
C ALA A 66 20.57 -6.05 6.16
N GLU A 67 20.19 -5.28 7.17
CA GLU A 67 19.25 -5.73 8.20
C GLU A 67 17.83 -5.88 7.64
N TYR A 68 17.46 -5.03 6.69
CA TYR A 68 16.19 -5.18 5.97
C TYR A 68 16.22 -6.42 5.08
N LEU A 69 17.31 -6.60 4.31
CA LEU A 69 17.50 -7.78 3.45
C LEU A 69 17.41 -9.07 4.26
N GLU A 70 18.15 -9.17 5.36
CA GLU A 70 18.15 -10.36 6.22
C GLU A 70 16.74 -10.66 6.74
N GLY A 71 16.00 -9.65 7.18
CA GLY A 71 14.62 -9.80 7.64
C GLY A 71 13.69 -10.36 6.56
N VAL A 72 13.67 -9.75 5.38
CA VAL A 72 12.79 -10.20 4.29
C VAL A 72 13.21 -11.56 3.73
N MET A 73 14.51 -11.87 3.72
CA MET A 73 15.02 -13.19 3.35
C MET A 73 14.58 -14.27 4.34
N ASN A 74 14.68 -14.01 5.64
CA ASN A 74 14.21 -14.92 6.68
C ASN A 74 12.71 -15.19 6.55
N TYR A 75 11.91 -14.15 6.31
CA TYR A 75 10.47 -14.29 6.03
C TYR A 75 10.19 -15.14 4.77
N THR A 76 10.90 -14.85 3.68
CA THR A 76 10.73 -15.54 2.39
C THR A 76 11.08 -17.03 2.49
N LEU A 77 12.17 -17.36 3.18
CA LEU A 77 12.56 -18.75 3.44
C LEU A 77 11.61 -19.45 4.40
N HIS A 78 11.13 -18.77 5.45
CA HIS A 78 10.18 -19.33 6.42
C HIS A 78 8.85 -19.72 5.78
N THR A 79 8.32 -18.88 4.89
CA THR A 79 7.09 -19.16 4.12
C THR A 79 7.31 -20.17 2.99
N GLY A 80 8.57 -20.44 2.64
CA GLY A 80 8.94 -21.30 1.52
C GLY A 80 8.45 -20.77 0.18
N PHE A 81 8.44 -19.44 0.01
CA PHE A 81 7.94 -18.75 -1.20
C PHE A 81 6.46 -18.99 -1.54
N ARG A 82 5.67 -19.51 -0.60
CA ARG A 82 4.28 -19.86 -0.86
C ARG A 82 3.37 -18.64 -0.69
N PRO A 83 2.44 -18.39 -1.64
CA PRO A 83 1.35 -17.46 -1.42
C PRO A 83 0.39 -17.98 -0.34
N GLY A 84 -0.61 -17.16 0.00
CA GLY A 84 -1.74 -17.60 0.80
C GLY A 84 -2.56 -18.71 0.12
N PRO A 85 -3.46 -19.38 0.86
CA PRO A 85 -4.09 -20.62 0.44
C PRO A 85 -5.23 -20.46 -0.59
N ASN A 86 -5.81 -19.27 -0.74
CA ASN A 86 -6.99 -19.02 -1.56
C ASN A 86 -6.58 -18.51 -2.93
N LEU A 87 -6.77 -19.36 -3.94
CA LEU A 87 -6.58 -18.96 -5.33
C LEU A 87 -7.48 -17.78 -5.67
N ARG A 88 -6.96 -16.87 -6.50
CA ARG A 88 -7.63 -15.64 -6.96
C ARG A 88 -7.93 -14.60 -5.89
N PHE A 89 -7.61 -14.85 -4.63
CA PHE A 89 -7.78 -13.83 -3.59
C PHE A 89 -6.53 -12.93 -3.54
N ALA A 90 -6.68 -11.66 -3.92
CA ALA A 90 -5.55 -10.75 -4.09
C ALA A 90 -4.67 -10.60 -2.83
N ASP A 91 -5.29 -10.60 -1.64
CA ASP A 91 -4.61 -10.57 -0.33
C ASP A 91 -3.59 -11.72 -0.16
N ASP A 92 -3.82 -12.87 -0.79
CA ASP A 92 -2.94 -14.03 -0.68
C ASP A 92 -1.73 -13.92 -1.62
N LEU A 93 -1.70 -12.92 -2.52
CA LEU A 93 -0.62 -12.68 -3.48
C LEU A 93 0.35 -11.55 -3.09
N ILE A 94 0.03 -10.73 -2.08
CA ILE A 94 0.88 -9.59 -1.68
C ILE A 94 2.26 -10.02 -1.17
N CYS A 95 2.34 -11.15 -0.47
CA CYS A 95 3.62 -11.68 0.00
C CYS A 95 4.58 -12.04 -1.16
N CYS A 96 4.04 -12.43 -2.32
CA CYS A 96 4.84 -12.72 -3.51
C CYS A 96 5.61 -11.51 -4.04
N GLN A 97 5.17 -10.27 -3.77
CA GLN A 97 5.94 -9.08 -4.13
C GLN A 97 7.30 -9.09 -3.42
N ALA A 98 7.31 -9.41 -2.11
CA ALA A 98 8.55 -9.52 -1.35
C ALA A 98 9.44 -10.65 -1.89
N TYR A 99 8.84 -11.82 -2.17
CA TYR A 99 9.56 -12.98 -2.69
C TYR A 99 10.24 -12.67 -4.03
N LEU A 100 9.53 -12.01 -4.94
CA LEU A 100 10.04 -11.64 -6.27
C LEU A 100 11.10 -10.54 -6.22
N ASP A 101 11.05 -9.65 -5.23
CA ASP A 101 12.06 -8.62 -5.01
C ASP A 101 13.40 -9.24 -4.56
N VAL A 102 13.37 -10.22 -3.65
CA VAL A 102 14.58 -10.85 -3.08
C VAL A 102 15.06 -12.09 -3.84
N TRP A 103 14.22 -12.68 -4.70
CA TRP A 103 14.56 -13.88 -5.47
C TRP A 103 15.93 -13.82 -6.17
N PRO A 104 16.40 -12.69 -6.76
CA PRO A 104 17.72 -12.61 -7.36
C PRO A 104 18.89 -12.93 -6.41
N GLN A 105 18.71 -12.80 -5.09
CA GLN A 105 19.71 -13.15 -4.08
C GLN A 105 19.79 -14.66 -3.83
N ILE A 106 18.73 -15.40 -4.20
CA ILE A 106 18.64 -16.86 -4.06
C ILE A 106 18.96 -17.53 -5.39
N ALA A 107 18.44 -17.00 -6.49
CA ALA A 107 18.68 -17.44 -7.86
C ALA A 107 18.38 -18.94 -8.11
N VAL A 108 17.37 -19.48 -7.41
CA VAL A 108 16.85 -20.84 -7.61
C VAL A 108 15.50 -20.74 -8.34
N PRO A 109 15.41 -21.10 -9.63
CA PRO A 109 14.18 -20.97 -10.42
C PRO A 109 12.96 -21.65 -9.79
N GLU A 110 13.14 -22.82 -9.19
CA GLU A 110 12.10 -23.63 -8.56
C GLU A 110 11.43 -22.91 -7.37
N ALA A 111 12.13 -21.95 -6.74
CA ALA A 111 11.57 -21.15 -5.67
C ALA A 111 10.37 -20.31 -6.12
N LEU A 112 10.25 -20.00 -7.42
CA LEU A 112 9.11 -19.25 -7.97
C LEU A 112 7.91 -20.13 -8.33
N GLU A 113 8.05 -21.47 -8.36
CA GLU A 113 6.97 -22.39 -8.74
C GLU A 113 5.65 -22.14 -7.99
N PRO A 114 5.63 -21.89 -6.66
CA PRO A 114 4.38 -21.61 -5.96
C PRO A 114 3.70 -20.31 -6.44
N THR A 115 4.50 -19.28 -6.73
CA THR A 115 3.99 -17.99 -7.24
C THR A 115 3.51 -18.14 -8.68
N ILE A 116 4.28 -18.82 -9.53
CA ILE A 116 3.89 -19.14 -10.92
C ILE A 116 2.56 -19.88 -10.92
N LYS A 117 2.42 -20.96 -10.14
CA LYS A 117 1.18 -21.73 -10.07
C LYS A 117 -0.03 -20.88 -9.68
N ALA A 118 0.10 -20.02 -8.66
CA ALA A 118 -1.01 -19.20 -8.19
C ALA A 118 -1.42 -18.14 -9.23
N VAL A 119 -0.44 -17.52 -9.88
CA VAL A 119 -0.65 -16.48 -10.88
C VAL A 119 -1.15 -17.06 -12.21
N SER A 120 -0.57 -18.16 -12.69
CA SER A 120 -0.99 -18.85 -13.92
C SER A 120 -2.43 -19.31 -13.86
N ALA A 121 -2.93 -19.74 -12.69
CA ALA A 121 -4.35 -20.11 -12.54
C ALA A 121 -5.32 -18.95 -12.87
N MET A 122 -4.88 -17.70 -12.74
CA MET A 122 -5.68 -16.52 -13.13
C MET A 122 -5.51 -16.18 -14.61
N VAL A 123 -4.31 -16.38 -15.17
CA VAL A 123 -4.02 -16.16 -16.60
C VAL A 123 -4.66 -17.21 -17.50
N ASP A 124 -4.66 -18.47 -17.07
CA ASP A 124 -5.18 -19.60 -17.84
C ASP A 124 -6.72 -19.60 -17.84
N GLU A 125 -7.34 -19.06 -16.79
CA GLU A 125 -8.79 -18.88 -16.66
C GLU A 125 -9.12 -17.42 -16.28
N PRO A 126 -9.02 -16.48 -17.22
CA PRO A 126 -9.19 -15.07 -16.93
C PRO A 126 -10.65 -14.74 -16.57
N LYS A 127 -10.82 -13.88 -15.57
CA LYS A 127 -12.10 -13.28 -15.20
C LYS A 127 -12.01 -11.75 -15.28
N PRO A 128 -13.15 -11.05 -15.35
CA PRO A 128 -13.16 -9.60 -15.20
C PRO A 128 -12.44 -9.14 -13.93
N GLY A 129 -11.75 -8.02 -14.01
CA GLY A 129 -11.07 -7.40 -12.87
C GLY A 129 -12.03 -7.07 -11.73
N ARG A 130 -13.23 -6.60 -12.04
CA ARG A 130 -14.32 -6.36 -11.07
C ARG A 130 -14.79 -7.61 -10.33
N GLU A 131 -14.41 -8.81 -10.78
CA GLU A 131 -14.68 -10.07 -10.07
C GLU A 131 -13.49 -10.54 -9.22
N ASP A 132 -12.27 -10.48 -9.73
CA ASP A 132 -11.07 -10.91 -8.99
C ASP A 132 -10.61 -9.85 -7.97
N TRP A 133 -10.68 -8.59 -8.37
CA TRP A 133 -10.16 -7.39 -7.69
C TRP A 133 -11.32 -6.43 -7.37
N TRP A 134 -12.40 -7.01 -6.85
CA TRP A 134 -13.68 -6.34 -6.56
C TRP A 134 -13.64 -5.32 -5.39
N TRP A 135 -12.49 -5.15 -4.73
CA TRP A 135 -12.30 -4.16 -3.66
C TRP A 135 -11.01 -3.37 -3.87
N CYS A 136 -11.00 -2.07 -3.57
CA CYS A 136 -9.91 -1.18 -3.98
C CYS A 136 -8.54 -1.57 -3.43
N ASP A 137 -8.46 -2.16 -2.23
CA ASP A 137 -7.20 -2.60 -1.64
C ASP A 137 -6.50 -3.66 -2.53
N SER A 138 -7.27 -4.50 -3.24
CA SER A 138 -6.72 -5.54 -4.12
C SER A 138 -5.79 -5.00 -5.21
N LEU A 139 -5.98 -3.74 -5.61
CA LEU A 139 -5.15 -3.03 -6.59
C LEU A 139 -3.70 -2.83 -6.09
N PHE A 140 -3.49 -2.83 -4.77
CA PHE A 140 -2.16 -2.87 -4.16
C PHE A 140 -1.65 -4.31 -3.96
N MET A 141 -2.55 -5.24 -3.62
CA MET A 141 -2.17 -6.59 -3.17
C MET A 141 -1.63 -7.46 -4.31
N ALA A 142 -2.35 -7.56 -5.43
CA ALA A 142 -2.04 -8.52 -6.49
C ALA A 142 -1.28 -7.94 -7.70
N PRO A 143 -1.66 -6.80 -8.29
CA PRO A 143 -1.15 -6.38 -9.60
C PRO A 143 0.38 -6.32 -9.71
N ALA A 144 1.07 -5.78 -8.72
CA ALA A 144 2.53 -5.70 -8.73
C ALA A 144 3.22 -7.09 -8.66
N THR A 145 2.56 -8.13 -8.14
CA THR A 145 3.04 -9.52 -8.22
C THR A 145 3.06 -10.01 -9.67
N PHE A 146 2.03 -9.73 -10.46
CA PHE A 146 1.96 -10.12 -11.87
C PHE A 146 3.01 -9.38 -12.70
N ALA A 147 3.16 -8.06 -12.49
CA ALA A 147 4.18 -7.27 -13.18
C ALA A 147 5.60 -7.75 -12.84
N ALA A 148 5.90 -7.97 -11.55
CA ALA A 148 7.19 -8.53 -11.14
C ALA A 148 7.43 -9.93 -11.73
N LEU A 149 6.43 -10.82 -11.72
CA LEU A 149 6.61 -12.15 -12.27
C LEU A 149 6.87 -12.12 -13.78
N SER A 150 6.17 -11.26 -14.52
CA SER A 150 6.44 -11.02 -15.93
C SER A 150 7.87 -10.56 -16.16
N GLN A 151 8.34 -9.58 -15.38
CA GLN A 151 9.71 -9.08 -15.44
C GLN A 151 10.75 -10.18 -15.14
N ARG A 152 10.50 -11.04 -14.14
CA ARG A 152 11.43 -12.11 -13.73
C ARG A 152 11.49 -13.28 -14.72
N THR A 153 10.36 -13.63 -15.32
CA THR A 153 10.24 -14.81 -16.19
C THR A 153 10.38 -14.50 -17.67
N GLY A 154 10.18 -13.24 -18.07
CA GLY A 154 10.04 -12.83 -19.47
C GLY A 154 8.70 -13.19 -20.10
N ASP A 155 7.77 -13.81 -19.36
CA ASP A 155 6.44 -14.15 -19.88
C ASP A 155 5.49 -12.95 -19.79
N ALA A 156 5.25 -12.33 -20.95
CA ALA A 156 4.41 -11.13 -21.07
C ALA A 156 2.93 -11.37 -20.75
N ARG A 157 2.46 -12.64 -20.71
CA ARG A 157 1.05 -12.95 -20.43
C ARG A 157 0.60 -12.50 -19.04
N TYR A 158 1.49 -12.56 -18.06
CA TYR A 158 1.21 -12.09 -16.70
C TYR A 158 0.91 -10.60 -16.67
N LEU A 159 1.74 -9.79 -17.34
CA LEU A 159 1.54 -8.35 -17.42
C LEU A 159 0.26 -7.99 -18.22
N ALA A 160 0.00 -8.70 -19.33
CA ALA A 160 -1.18 -8.47 -20.16
C ALA A 160 -2.51 -8.76 -19.43
N TYR A 161 -2.57 -9.89 -18.71
CA TYR A 161 -3.72 -10.19 -17.85
C TYR A 161 -3.89 -9.13 -16.76
N MET A 162 -2.79 -8.77 -16.09
CA MET A 162 -2.80 -7.76 -15.03
C MET A 162 -3.36 -6.43 -15.52
N ASP A 163 -2.86 -5.90 -16.65
CA ASP A 163 -3.30 -4.61 -17.19
C ASP A 163 -4.80 -4.62 -17.49
N THR A 164 -5.30 -5.68 -18.11
CA THR A 164 -6.73 -5.83 -18.43
C THR A 164 -7.58 -5.87 -17.16
N ALA A 165 -7.22 -6.73 -16.20
CA ALA A 165 -7.96 -6.86 -14.94
C ALA A 165 -7.85 -5.60 -14.07
N PHE A 166 -6.71 -4.92 -14.08
CA PHE A 166 -6.48 -3.72 -13.28
C PHE A 166 -7.43 -2.61 -13.73
N TRP A 167 -7.49 -2.37 -15.04
CA TRP A 167 -8.34 -1.31 -15.57
C TRP A 167 -9.83 -1.62 -15.46
N ASP A 168 -10.25 -2.88 -15.61
CA ASP A 168 -11.65 -3.24 -15.36
C ASP A 168 -12.06 -3.02 -13.88
N ALA A 169 -11.17 -3.31 -12.93
CA ALA A 169 -11.41 -3.05 -11.51
C ALA A 169 -11.39 -1.54 -11.19
N VAL A 170 -10.47 -0.78 -11.80
CA VAL A 170 -10.43 0.69 -11.65
C VAL A 170 -11.71 1.33 -12.17
N ASP A 171 -12.13 0.97 -13.39
CA ASP A 171 -13.32 1.53 -14.02
C ASP A 171 -14.60 1.16 -13.23
N TYR A 172 -14.59 0.04 -12.50
CA TYR A 172 -15.69 -0.38 -11.63
C TYR A 172 -15.73 0.36 -10.28
N LEU A 173 -14.58 0.56 -9.64
CA LEU A 173 -14.48 1.05 -8.26
C LEU A 173 -14.35 2.58 -8.14
N ARG A 174 -13.90 3.24 -9.20
CA ARG A 174 -13.67 4.69 -9.21
C ARG A 174 -14.98 5.43 -9.36
N ASP A 175 -15.21 6.38 -8.46
CA ASP A 175 -16.32 7.30 -8.54
C ASP A 175 -16.08 8.32 -9.66
N PRO A 176 -16.97 8.43 -10.67
CA PRO A 176 -16.75 9.32 -11.80
C PRO A 176 -16.82 10.81 -11.42
N ASP A 177 -17.50 11.18 -10.32
CA ASP A 177 -17.66 12.57 -9.93
C ASP A 177 -16.45 13.11 -9.16
N SER A 178 -15.95 12.33 -8.20
CA SER A 178 -14.87 12.74 -7.30
C SER A 178 -13.49 12.23 -7.70
N GLY A 179 -13.41 11.24 -8.60
CA GLY A 179 -12.17 10.54 -8.95
C GLY A 179 -11.62 9.63 -7.84
N LEU A 180 -12.29 9.56 -6.68
CA LEU A 180 -11.92 8.71 -5.54
C LEU A 180 -12.43 7.28 -5.71
N PHE A 181 -11.97 6.37 -4.85
CA PHE A 181 -12.30 4.94 -4.96
C PHE A 181 -13.22 4.49 -3.83
N TYR A 182 -14.31 3.84 -4.23
CA TYR A 182 -15.12 3.07 -3.30
C TYR A 182 -14.37 1.83 -2.84
N ARG A 183 -14.61 1.42 -1.58
CA ARG A 183 -13.99 0.20 -1.07
C ARG A 183 -14.44 -1.03 -1.85
N ASP A 184 -15.74 -1.15 -2.11
CA ASP A 184 -16.39 -2.21 -2.89
C ASP A 184 -17.82 -1.82 -3.25
N HIS A 185 -18.55 -2.74 -3.92
CA HIS A 185 -19.93 -2.57 -4.39
C HIS A 185 -20.92 -2.01 -3.35
N ARG A 186 -20.73 -2.25 -2.05
CA ARG A 186 -21.68 -1.80 -1.01
C ARG A 186 -21.73 -0.28 -0.86
N TYR A 187 -20.71 0.41 -1.36
CA TYR A 187 -20.60 1.87 -1.30
C TYR A 187 -20.88 2.54 -2.65
N ILE A 188 -21.02 1.75 -3.72
CA ILE A 188 -21.27 2.26 -5.07
C ILE A 188 -22.76 2.52 -5.23
N PRO A 189 -23.19 3.74 -5.61
CA PRO A 189 -24.58 4.03 -5.93
C PRO A 189 -25.07 3.14 -7.07
N ASP A 190 -26.15 2.39 -6.84
CA ASP A 190 -26.79 1.50 -7.82
C ASP A 190 -28.07 2.09 -8.43
N GLY A 191 -28.38 3.35 -8.11
CA GLY A 191 -29.60 4.04 -8.50
C GLY A 191 -30.82 3.73 -7.63
N ASN A 192 -30.72 2.76 -6.70
CA ASN A 192 -31.80 2.38 -5.79
C ASN A 192 -31.67 3.04 -4.40
N GLY A 193 -30.60 3.80 -4.15
CA GLY A 193 -30.34 4.46 -2.87
C GLY A 193 -30.01 3.49 -1.75
N THR A 194 -29.45 2.31 -2.09
CA THR A 194 -29.12 1.26 -1.11
C THR A 194 -27.66 1.27 -0.68
N GLU A 195 -26.84 2.11 -1.33
CA GLU A 195 -25.43 2.26 -0.99
C GLU A 195 -25.25 2.81 0.43
N LEU A 196 -24.18 2.37 1.09
CA LEU A 196 -23.83 2.89 2.40
C LEU A 196 -23.29 4.32 2.29
N ARG A 197 -23.80 5.21 3.15
CA ARG A 197 -23.42 6.62 3.27
C ARG A 197 -22.81 6.92 4.64
N GLU A 198 -22.03 7.98 4.72
CA GLU A 198 -21.57 8.55 5.99
C GLU A 198 -22.75 9.15 6.77
N GLU A 199 -22.54 9.46 8.06
CA GLU A 199 -23.59 10.01 8.93
C GLU A 199 -24.04 11.40 8.46
N ASN A 200 -23.14 12.17 7.86
CA ASN A 200 -23.44 13.46 7.23
C ASN A 200 -24.10 13.36 5.84
N GLY A 201 -24.36 12.16 5.32
CA GLY A 201 -25.00 11.90 4.03
C GLY A 201 -24.03 11.78 2.84
N GLU A 202 -22.73 12.02 3.04
CA GLU A 202 -21.72 11.93 1.99
C GLU A 202 -21.42 10.49 1.52
N LYS A 203 -20.73 10.38 0.38
CA LYS A 203 -20.16 9.11 -0.09
C LYS A 203 -19.12 8.59 0.93
N VAL A 204 -19.06 7.29 1.17
CA VAL A 204 -18.04 6.70 2.05
C VAL A 204 -16.75 6.47 1.28
N PHE A 205 -15.78 7.38 1.47
CA PHE A 205 -14.43 7.24 0.93
C PHE A 205 -13.43 6.96 2.06
N TRP A 206 -13.02 5.70 2.13
CA TRP A 206 -12.11 5.22 3.16
C TRP A 206 -10.66 5.54 2.82
N SER A 207 -10.02 6.33 3.68
CA SER A 207 -8.70 6.89 3.40
C SER A 207 -7.65 5.83 3.12
N ARG A 208 -7.58 4.73 3.89
CA ARG A 208 -6.60 3.67 3.63
C ARG A 208 -6.88 2.90 2.34
N GLY A 209 -8.14 2.68 2.01
CA GLY A 209 -8.53 2.03 0.75
C GLY A 209 -8.00 2.82 -0.45
N ILE A 210 -8.18 4.14 -0.43
CA ILE A 210 -7.66 5.04 -1.47
C ILE A 210 -6.13 5.15 -1.41
N GLY A 211 -5.55 5.13 -0.20
CA GLY A 211 -4.09 5.06 0.00
C GLY A 211 -3.46 3.85 -0.69
N TRP A 212 -4.11 2.68 -0.64
CA TRP A 212 -3.64 1.50 -1.36
C TRP A 212 -3.59 1.72 -2.87
N VAL A 213 -4.63 2.34 -3.45
CA VAL A 213 -4.67 2.62 -4.89
C VAL A 213 -3.56 3.59 -5.30
N LEU A 214 -3.39 4.69 -4.57
CA LEU A 214 -2.32 5.66 -4.88
C LEU A 214 -0.94 5.01 -4.75
N ALA A 215 -0.69 4.23 -3.70
CA ALA A 215 0.57 3.53 -3.46
C ALA A 215 0.81 2.35 -4.42
N ALA A 216 -0.21 1.83 -5.10
CA ALA A 216 -0.06 0.75 -6.07
C ALA A 216 0.66 1.22 -7.33
N ILE A 217 0.40 2.45 -7.79
CA ILE A 217 0.93 2.95 -9.07
C ILE A 217 2.47 3.03 -9.09
N PRO A 218 3.15 3.64 -8.10
CA PRO A 218 4.61 3.61 -8.02
C PRO A 218 5.19 2.19 -8.08
N ARG A 219 4.54 1.24 -7.40
CA ARG A 219 4.98 -0.15 -7.31
C ARG A 219 4.81 -0.92 -8.61
N LEU A 220 3.73 -0.66 -9.34
CA LEU A 220 3.50 -1.20 -10.68
C LEU A 220 4.51 -0.65 -11.68
N LEU A 221 4.66 0.68 -11.74
CA LEU A 221 5.53 1.35 -12.70
C LEU A 221 7.01 0.99 -12.54
N ALA A 222 7.44 0.62 -11.33
CA ALA A 222 8.79 0.10 -11.07
C ALA A 222 9.05 -1.30 -11.65
N ARG A 223 8.00 -2.04 -12.03
CA ARG A 223 8.04 -3.43 -12.51
C ARG A 223 7.53 -3.58 -13.95
N MET A 224 7.10 -2.50 -14.57
CA MET A 224 6.65 -2.45 -15.96
C MET A 224 7.77 -1.92 -16.86
N PRO A 225 7.80 -2.31 -18.15
CA PRO A 225 8.67 -1.68 -19.13
C PRO A 225 8.46 -0.14 -19.17
N GLU A 226 9.54 0.62 -19.30
CA GLU A 226 9.47 2.08 -19.38
C GLU A 226 8.68 2.56 -20.61
N ASP A 227 8.74 1.80 -21.70
CA ASP A 227 8.08 2.05 -22.98
C ASP A 227 6.73 1.32 -23.11
N TYR A 228 6.16 0.81 -22.01
CA TYR A 228 4.88 0.12 -22.04
C TYR A 228 3.76 1.05 -22.56
N THR A 229 3.05 0.64 -23.61
CA THR A 229 2.03 1.46 -24.31
C THR A 229 0.98 2.05 -23.37
N GLY A 230 0.56 1.32 -22.33
CA GLY A 230 -0.44 1.77 -21.36
C GLY A 230 0.09 2.66 -20.23
N ARG A 231 1.40 2.91 -20.15
CA ARG A 231 2.05 3.58 -19.01
C ARG A 231 1.44 4.94 -18.68
N GLN A 232 1.09 5.74 -19.70
CA GLN A 232 0.48 7.05 -19.49
C GLN A 232 -0.86 6.96 -18.74
N ARG A 233 -1.68 5.93 -19.01
CA ARG A 233 -2.97 5.75 -18.32
C ARG A 233 -2.79 5.58 -16.81
N TYR A 234 -1.73 4.90 -16.37
CA TYR A 234 -1.39 4.76 -14.95
C TYR A 234 -0.94 6.09 -14.33
N LEU A 235 -0.14 6.88 -15.07
CA LEU A 235 0.29 8.22 -14.62
C LEU A 235 -0.89 9.18 -14.52
N ASP A 236 -1.83 9.13 -15.46
CA ASP A 236 -3.05 9.95 -15.44
C ASP A 236 -3.93 9.59 -14.23
N LEU A 237 -4.12 8.30 -13.95
CA LEU A 237 -4.82 7.84 -12.75
C LEU A 237 -4.12 8.31 -11.46
N PHE A 238 -2.79 8.20 -11.41
CA PHE A 238 -2.01 8.61 -10.24
C PHE A 238 -2.08 10.12 -9.99
N THR A 239 -1.92 10.93 -11.03
CA THR A 239 -1.96 12.40 -10.92
C THR A 239 -3.34 12.90 -10.54
N ASP A 240 -4.41 12.38 -11.15
CA ASP A 240 -5.78 12.71 -10.76
C ASP A 240 -6.08 12.31 -9.30
N LEU A 241 -5.67 11.10 -8.89
CA LEU A 241 -5.90 10.67 -7.52
C LEU A 241 -5.09 11.52 -6.52
N ALA A 242 -3.84 11.87 -6.85
CA ALA A 242 -3.01 12.78 -6.07
C ALA A 242 -3.70 14.14 -5.87
N ASP A 243 -4.23 14.74 -6.94
CA ASP A 243 -4.97 16.02 -6.89
C ASP A 243 -6.23 15.95 -6.04
N ASN A 244 -6.91 14.82 -6.03
CA ASN A 244 -8.11 14.64 -5.22
C ASN A 244 -7.78 14.42 -3.75
N VAL A 245 -6.77 13.60 -3.40
CA VAL A 245 -6.49 13.27 -1.99
C VAL A 245 -5.93 14.45 -1.19
N ILE A 246 -5.13 15.34 -1.79
CA ILE A 246 -4.53 16.47 -1.06
C ILE A 246 -5.57 17.46 -0.51
N ARG A 247 -6.77 17.49 -1.09
CA ARG A 247 -7.88 18.36 -0.65
C ARG A 247 -8.44 17.96 0.71
N TYR A 248 -8.16 16.73 1.16
CA TYR A 248 -8.68 16.16 2.39
C TYR A 248 -7.65 16.08 3.52
N GLN A 249 -6.43 16.61 3.33
CA GLN A 249 -5.45 16.70 4.39
C GLN A 249 -5.96 17.63 5.49
N GLN A 250 -5.88 17.19 6.75
CA GLN A 250 -6.35 18.02 7.86
C GLN A 250 -5.30 19.06 8.27
N ALA A 251 -5.73 19.97 9.15
CA ALA A 251 -4.88 21.03 9.68
C ALA A 251 -3.62 20.52 10.39
N ASP A 252 -3.65 19.31 10.96
CA ASP A 252 -2.52 18.65 11.61
C ASP A 252 -1.63 17.82 10.67
N GLY A 253 -1.94 17.77 9.37
CA GLY A 253 -1.15 17.05 8.37
C GLY A 253 -1.57 15.60 8.11
N LEU A 254 -2.45 15.05 8.94
CA LEU A 254 -2.92 13.66 8.84
C LEU A 254 -4.25 13.61 8.07
N TRP A 255 -4.49 12.50 7.40
CA TRP A 255 -5.82 12.15 6.90
C TRP A 255 -6.58 11.38 7.98
N ARG A 256 -7.91 11.51 7.95
CA ARG A 256 -8.82 10.77 8.84
C ARG A 256 -9.26 9.49 8.18
N THR A 257 -9.86 8.57 8.95
CA THR A 257 -10.31 7.29 8.38
C THR A 257 -11.38 7.50 7.29
N SER A 258 -12.26 8.48 7.47
CA SER A 258 -13.15 8.99 6.40
C SER A 258 -12.58 10.27 5.79
N LEU A 259 -12.56 10.35 4.46
CA LEU A 259 -12.18 11.58 3.75
C LEU A 259 -13.31 12.63 3.76
N LEU A 260 -14.57 12.19 3.70
CA LEU A 260 -15.73 13.08 3.58
C LEU A 260 -16.48 13.32 4.90
N ASP A 261 -16.20 12.53 5.94
CA ASP A 261 -16.74 12.76 7.29
C ASP A 261 -15.64 12.72 8.38
N PRO A 262 -14.64 13.63 8.32
CA PRO A 262 -13.58 13.69 9.30
C PRO A 262 -14.07 14.13 10.68
N GLN A 263 -15.24 14.76 10.78
CA GLN A 263 -15.82 15.13 12.08
C GLN A 263 -16.36 13.91 12.83
N ARG A 264 -16.93 12.93 12.11
CA ARG A 264 -17.35 11.67 12.70
C ARG A 264 -16.18 10.78 13.13
N PHE A 265 -15.05 10.86 12.42
CA PHE A 265 -13.83 10.12 12.73
C PHE A 265 -12.63 11.06 12.90
N PRO A 266 -12.59 11.88 13.97
CA PRO A 266 -11.61 12.97 14.09
C PRO A 266 -10.21 12.51 14.51
N ALA A 267 -10.08 11.25 14.96
CA ALA A 267 -8.81 10.68 15.38
C ALA A 267 -7.82 10.56 14.21
N PRO A 268 -6.52 10.80 14.44
CA PRO A 268 -5.49 10.54 13.44
C PRO A 268 -5.55 9.13 12.85
N GLU A 269 -5.21 9.01 11.57
CA GLU A 269 -5.03 7.73 10.89
C GLU A 269 -3.68 7.74 10.17
N SER A 270 -2.74 6.97 10.71
CA SER A 270 -1.34 7.07 10.30
C SER A 270 -1.00 6.19 9.10
N SER A 271 -1.73 5.10 8.85
CA SER A 271 -1.41 4.16 7.77
C SER A 271 -1.76 4.70 6.39
N ALA A 272 -2.93 5.28 6.21
CA ALA A 272 -3.36 6.00 5.01
C ALA A 272 -2.51 7.24 4.80
N THR A 273 -2.23 8.00 5.87
CA THR A 273 -1.33 9.16 5.75
C THR A 273 0.06 8.74 5.26
N ALA A 274 0.60 7.62 5.74
CA ALA A 274 1.87 7.10 5.24
C ALA A 274 1.79 6.65 3.77
N LEU A 275 0.69 6.02 3.34
CA LEU A 275 0.50 5.65 1.94
C LEU A 275 0.39 6.87 1.01
N PHE A 276 -0.31 7.92 1.45
CA PHE A 276 -0.39 9.18 0.72
C PHE A 276 0.97 9.88 0.68
N CYS A 277 1.66 9.97 1.81
CA CYS A 277 3.01 10.52 1.87
C CYS A 277 3.95 9.78 0.90
N TYR A 278 3.91 8.44 0.88
CA TYR A 278 4.69 7.65 -0.07
C TYR A 278 4.38 7.99 -1.53
N GLY A 279 3.11 7.93 -1.93
CA GLY A 279 2.70 8.20 -3.30
C GLY A 279 3.07 9.61 -3.75
N LEU A 280 2.74 10.62 -2.93
CA LEU A 280 3.01 12.02 -3.24
C LEU A 280 4.52 12.31 -3.31
N SER A 281 5.32 11.81 -2.36
CA SER A 281 6.78 11.95 -2.38
C SER A 281 7.39 11.27 -3.61
N TRP A 282 6.93 10.08 -3.97
CA TRP A 282 7.36 9.40 -5.20
C TRP A 282 7.05 10.25 -6.43
N GLY A 283 5.84 10.82 -6.52
CA GLY A 283 5.44 11.67 -7.64
C GLY A 283 6.32 12.91 -7.80
N ILE A 284 6.72 13.54 -6.69
CA ILE A 284 7.68 14.65 -6.69
C ILE A 284 9.07 14.17 -7.15
N ASN A 285 9.57 13.07 -6.58
CA ASN A 285 10.90 12.52 -6.89
C ASN A 285 11.04 12.12 -8.37
N GLN A 286 9.94 11.72 -9.01
CA GLN A 286 9.90 11.37 -10.43
C GLN A 286 9.63 12.56 -11.37
N GLY A 287 9.42 13.77 -10.84
CA GLY A 287 9.07 14.95 -11.63
C GLY A 287 7.66 14.90 -12.24
N ILE A 288 6.79 14.02 -11.73
CA ILE A 288 5.40 13.85 -12.18
C ILE A 288 4.50 14.89 -11.50
N LEU A 289 4.78 15.19 -10.22
CA LEU A 289 4.03 16.12 -9.39
C LEU A 289 4.85 17.40 -9.15
N ALA A 290 4.22 18.57 -9.33
CA ALA A 290 4.87 19.87 -9.18
C ALA A 290 5.24 20.17 -7.71
N PRO A 291 6.52 20.33 -7.35
CA PRO A 291 6.93 20.54 -5.96
C PRO A 291 6.21 21.68 -5.25
N GLU A 292 5.88 22.76 -5.95
CA GLU A 292 5.21 23.94 -5.40
C GLU A 292 3.84 23.62 -4.79
N THR A 293 3.14 22.63 -5.35
CA THR A 293 1.82 22.20 -4.88
C THR A 293 1.93 21.12 -3.82
N TYR A 294 2.76 20.10 -4.06
CA TYR A 294 2.71 18.86 -3.25
C TYR A 294 3.76 18.80 -2.14
N LEU A 295 4.90 19.51 -2.26
CA LEU A 295 5.95 19.46 -1.23
C LEU A 295 5.45 19.95 0.14
N PRO A 296 4.68 21.06 0.26
CA PRO A 296 4.15 21.49 1.55
C PRO A 296 3.19 20.45 2.18
N VAL A 297 2.42 19.75 1.35
CA VAL A 297 1.49 18.68 1.78
C VAL A 297 2.27 17.49 2.32
N VAL A 298 3.31 17.06 1.58
CA VAL A 298 4.21 15.96 1.94
C VAL A 298 4.99 16.25 3.22
N GLU A 299 5.62 17.42 3.34
CA GLU A 299 6.39 17.79 4.53
C GLU A 299 5.49 17.81 5.78
N LYS A 300 4.28 18.37 5.65
CA LYS A 300 3.31 18.40 6.74
C LYS A 300 2.84 16.99 7.15
N ALA A 301 2.62 16.10 6.18
CA ALA A 301 2.28 14.72 6.45
C ALA A 301 3.43 13.98 7.15
N TRP A 302 4.64 14.16 6.65
CA TRP A 302 5.84 13.54 7.20
C TRP A 302 6.13 13.96 8.63
N ASP A 303 6.05 15.26 8.92
CA ASP A 303 6.23 15.81 10.26
C ASP A 303 5.16 15.27 11.23
N ALA A 304 3.90 15.17 10.78
CA ALA A 304 2.81 14.62 11.59
C ALA A 304 2.97 13.12 11.87
N LEU A 305 3.50 12.35 10.91
CA LEU A 305 3.80 10.93 11.10
C LEU A 305 4.85 10.70 12.19
N GLN A 306 5.78 11.64 12.41
CA GLN A 306 6.76 11.51 13.50
C GLN A 306 6.07 11.47 14.88
N GLY A 307 4.97 12.22 15.04
CA GLY A 307 4.16 12.21 16.25
C GLY A 307 3.29 10.95 16.43
N CYS A 308 3.23 10.08 15.42
CA CYS A 308 2.50 8.81 15.50
C CYS A 308 3.37 7.65 16.00
N ILE A 309 4.68 7.86 16.16
CA ILE A 309 5.63 6.82 16.53
C ILE A 309 5.89 6.90 18.03
N HIS A 310 5.65 5.79 18.72
CA HIS A 310 5.97 5.64 20.14
C HIS A 310 7.50 5.61 20.35
N ASP A 311 7.95 5.92 21.56
CA ASP A 311 9.39 5.94 21.91
C ASP A 311 10.11 4.62 21.59
N ASN A 312 9.40 3.49 21.73
CA ASN A 312 9.91 2.15 21.43
C ASN A 312 9.93 1.79 19.93
N GLY A 313 9.45 2.67 19.05
CA GLY A 313 9.34 2.44 17.61
C GLY A 313 7.98 1.94 17.13
N MET A 314 7.01 1.68 18.01
CA MET A 314 5.67 1.27 17.55
C MET A 314 5.03 2.37 16.72
N MET A 315 4.58 2.02 15.52
CA MET A 315 3.74 2.92 14.72
C MET A 315 2.31 2.86 15.25
N GLY A 316 1.88 3.93 15.93
CA GLY A 316 0.56 4.10 16.51
C GLY A 316 -0.44 4.75 15.55
N TRP A 317 -1.67 5.00 16.03
CA TRP A 317 -2.75 5.57 15.22
C TRP A 317 -3.06 4.78 13.93
N VAL A 318 -2.79 3.48 13.92
CA VAL A 318 -3.07 2.62 12.77
C VAL A 318 -4.50 2.09 12.93
N GLN A 319 -5.44 2.47 12.06
CA GLN A 319 -6.78 1.89 12.12
C GLN A 319 -6.67 0.37 11.91
N LEU A 320 -7.20 -0.46 12.82
CA LEU A 320 -7.20 -1.92 12.72
C LEU A 320 -7.94 -2.45 11.46
N PRO A 321 -7.75 -3.72 11.05
CA PRO A 321 -8.37 -4.27 9.84
C PRO A 321 -9.88 -4.05 9.78
N ALA A 322 -10.34 -3.47 8.67
CA ALA A 322 -11.73 -3.12 8.44
C ALA A 322 -11.98 -3.01 6.93
N PHE A 323 -13.22 -2.66 6.57
CA PHE A 323 -13.65 -2.45 5.19
C PHE A 323 -14.28 -1.06 4.98
N ASN A 324 -14.06 -0.15 5.94
CA ASN A 324 -14.71 1.15 6.07
C ASN A 324 -14.01 1.98 7.16
N PRO A 325 -14.30 3.29 7.28
CA PRO A 325 -13.84 4.12 8.39
C PRO A 325 -14.23 3.54 9.76
N ARG A 326 -13.31 3.65 10.73
CA ARG A 326 -13.48 3.19 12.13
C ARG A 326 -12.74 4.13 13.07
N ASP A 327 -13.05 4.03 14.36
CA ASP A 327 -12.31 4.75 15.38
C ASP A 327 -10.88 4.20 15.53
N VAL A 328 -9.96 5.12 15.85
CA VAL A 328 -8.53 4.83 15.98
C VAL A 328 -8.05 5.33 17.33
N LYS A 329 -7.09 4.61 17.92
CA LYS A 329 -6.42 4.99 19.15
C LYS A 329 -4.92 4.99 18.92
N PHE A 330 -4.18 5.72 19.76
CA PHE A 330 -2.73 5.82 19.63
C PHE A 330 -2.04 4.47 19.74
N GLU A 331 -2.59 3.56 20.52
CA GLU A 331 -2.03 2.23 20.77
C GLU A 331 -2.39 1.22 19.67
N HIS A 332 -3.31 1.56 18.76
CA HIS A 332 -3.61 0.69 17.64
C HIS A 332 -2.40 0.64 16.70
N ASN A 333 -1.89 -0.57 16.51
CA ASN A 333 -0.75 -0.91 15.66
C ASN A 333 -1.09 -2.17 14.85
N MET A 334 -0.58 -2.23 13.62
CA MET A 334 -0.63 -3.40 12.76
C MET A 334 0.60 -3.43 11.85
N ASP A 335 1.01 -4.63 11.45
CA ASP A 335 2.16 -4.88 10.59
C ASP A 335 2.19 -4.00 9.33
N TYR A 336 1.05 -3.87 8.63
CA TYR A 336 0.93 -3.04 7.42
C TYR A 336 1.10 -1.53 7.69
N GLY A 337 0.80 -1.05 8.90
CA GLY A 337 0.96 0.35 9.26
C GLY A 337 2.43 0.74 9.34
N ALA A 338 3.24 -0.11 9.97
CA ALA A 338 4.70 0.02 9.93
C ALA A 338 5.22 -0.12 8.48
N GLY A 339 4.69 -1.07 7.70
CA GLY A 339 5.06 -1.23 6.29
C GLY A 339 4.82 0.04 5.46
N ALA A 340 3.63 0.64 5.57
CA ALA A 340 3.31 1.90 4.91
C ALA A 340 4.25 3.04 5.32
N TYR A 341 4.60 3.14 6.61
CA TYR A 341 5.58 4.12 7.09
C TYR A 341 6.96 3.90 6.45
N LEU A 342 7.42 2.65 6.32
CA LEU A 342 8.69 2.36 5.65
C LEU A 342 8.68 2.81 4.19
N LEU A 343 7.57 2.63 3.46
CA LEU A 343 7.44 3.16 2.10
C LEU A 343 7.57 4.69 2.06
N ALA A 344 6.84 5.38 2.93
CA ALA A 344 6.92 6.85 3.03
C ALA A 344 8.35 7.30 3.32
N ALA A 345 8.98 6.70 4.34
CA ALA A 345 10.36 7.01 4.71
C ALA A 345 11.33 6.78 3.56
N SER A 346 11.21 5.68 2.81
CA SER A 346 12.08 5.40 1.65
C SER A 346 12.06 6.50 0.59
N GLU A 347 10.91 7.10 0.31
CA GLU A 347 10.83 8.22 -0.65
C GLU A 347 11.25 9.55 -0.03
N MET A 348 10.95 9.77 1.26
CA MET A 348 11.41 10.96 1.98
C MET A 348 12.94 11.03 2.10
N LEU A 349 13.63 9.89 2.17
CA LEU A 349 15.09 9.85 2.15
C LEU A 349 15.72 10.31 0.83
N ARG A 350 14.94 10.33 -0.25
CA ARG A 350 15.35 10.75 -1.60
C ARG A 350 14.92 12.18 -1.93
N LEU A 351 13.95 12.71 -1.18
CA LEU A 351 13.38 14.03 -1.39
C LEU A 351 14.44 15.11 -1.07
N ALA A 352 14.86 15.83 -2.12
CA ALA A 352 15.98 16.77 -2.11
C ALA A 352 15.60 18.16 -1.61
#